data_AF-A0A350DA26-F1
#
_entry.id   AF-A0A350DA26-F1
#
_cell.length_a   1.000
_cell.length_b   1.000
_cell.length_c   1.000
_cell.angle_alpha   90.00
_cell.angle_beta   90.00
_cell.angle_gamma   90.00
#
_symmetry.space_group_name_H-M   'P 1'
#
loop_
_entity.id
_entity.type
_entity.pdbx_description
1 polymer ?
#
loop_
_entity_poly.entity_id
_entity_poly.type
_entity_poly.pdbx_seq_one_letter_code
_entity_poly.pdbx_strand_id
1 'polypeptide(L)'
;MAVIEKSIRLMGSKGEKEVIVLFDSGATYSCIKPELAHRLEIVIPLPEPMEFGTAKEEEKVTARERVSLNFYIDGYRFSDEFMLIPSLSEEV
;
A
#
# COMPACT_ATOMS: atom_id res chain seq x y z
N MET A 1 12.97 -14.45 -4.78
CA MET A 1 11.82 -13.53 -4.79
C MET A 1 10.60 -14.34 -5.09
N ALA A 2 9.56 -14.21 -4.26
CA ALA A 2 8.25 -14.79 -4.50
C ALA A 2 7.22 -13.67 -4.38
N VAL A 3 6.23 -13.70 -5.26
CA VAL A 3 5.07 -12.81 -5.26
C VAL A 3 3.84 -13.69 -5.16
N ILE A 4 2.96 -13.38 -4.22
CA ILE A 4 1.71 -14.11 -4.01
C ILE A 4 0.55 -13.11 -4.06
N GLU A 5 -0.43 -13.40 -4.91
CA GLU A 5 -1.70 -12.68 -4.94
C GLU A 5 -2.66 -13.26 -3.89
N LYS A 6 -3.27 -12.38 -3.09
CA LYS A 6 -4.33 -12.78 -2.16
C LYS A 6 -5.40 -11.71 -2.08
N SER A 7 -6.66 -12.14 -2.06
CA SER A 7 -7.77 -11.25 -1.71
C SER A 7 -7.75 -11.01 -0.20
N ILE A 8 -7.65 -9.74 0.21
CA ILE A 8 -7.72 -9.33 1.61
C ILE A 8 -8.70 -8.17 1.77
N ARG A 9 -9.21 -8.03 2.99
CA ARG A 9 -10.04 -6.88 3.37
C ARG A 9 -9.17 -5.79 3.99
N LEU A 10 -9.07 -4.64 3.34
CA LEU A 10 -8.49 -3.42 3.91
C LEU A 10 -9.57 -2.60 4.62
N MET A 11 -9.24 -2.04 5.78
CA MET A 11 -10.16 -1.30 6.63
C MET A 11 -9.47 -0.07 7.23
N GLY A 12 -10.04 1.11 6.99
CA GLY A 12 -9.70 2.36 7.65
C GLY A 12 -10.93 3.00 8.29
N SER A 13 -10.77 4.19 8.85
CA SER A 13 -11.82 4.91 9.56
C SER A 13 -12.99 5.36 8.68
N LYS A 14 -12.77 5.51 7.37
CA LYS A 14 -13.78 5.93 6.40
C LYS A 14 -14.54 4.76 5.77
N GLY A 15 -14.03 3.54 5.92
CA GLY A 15 -14.67 2.34 5.38
C GLY A 15 -13.71 1.19 5.12
N GLU A 16 -14.21 0.17 4.44
CA GLU A 16 -13.47 -1.03 4.08
C GLU A 16 -13.65 -1.39 2.61
N LYS A 17 -12.70 -2.13 2.04
CA LYS A 17 -12.77 -2.68 0.68
C LYS A 17 -12.01 -4.00 0.61
N GLU A 18 -12.59 -4.99 -0.05
CA GLU A 18 -11.85 -6.18 -0.48
C GLU A 18 -11.04 -5.85 -1.73
N VAL A 19 -9.76 -6.22 -1.71
CA VAL A 19 -8.81 -5.96 -2.79
C VAL A 19 -7.89 -7.16 -2.97
N ILE A 20 -7.43 -7.36 -4.20
CA ILE A 20 -6.32 -8.28 -4.47
C ILE A 20 -5.05 -7.50 -4.16
N VAL A 21 -4.19 -8.06 -3.31
CA VAL A 21 -2.88 -7.49 -2.98
C VAL A 21 -1.76 -8.44 -3.36
N LEU A 22 -0.60 -7.86 -3.61
CA LEU A 22 0.65 -8.59 -3.86
C LEU A 22 1.50 -8.65 -2.59
N PHE A 23 1.69 -9.85 -2.07
CA PHE A 23 2.72 -10.12 -1.06
C PHE A 23 4.05 -10.33 -1.77
N ASP A 24 4.80 -9.24 -1.93
CA ASP A 24 6.11 -9.23 -2.57
C ASP A 24 7.25 -9.15 -1.55
N SER A 25 8.00 -10.25 -1.44
CA SER A 25 9.23 -10.31 -0.62
C SER A 25 10.33 -9.32 -1.03
N GLY A 26 10.25 -8.73 -2.23
CA GLY A 26 11.16 -7.71 -2.74
C GLY A 26 10.74 -6.27 -2.38
N ALA A 27 9.54 -6.05 -1.87
CA ALA A 27 9.07 -4.74 -1.45
C ALA A 27 9.43 -4.48 0.01
N THR A 28 10.15 -3.39 0.28
CA THR A 28 10.53 -3.01 1.64
C THR A 28 9.36 -2.43 2.44
N TYR A 29 8.37 -1.85 1.74
CA TYR A 29 7.22 -1.19 2.36
C TYR A 29 5.93 -1.59 1.65
N SER A 30 4.83 -1.57 2.40
CA SER A 30 3.49 -1.67 1.87
C SER A 30 3.16 -0.40 1.06
N CYS A 31 2.65 -0.59 -0.15
CA CYS A 31 2.27 0.50 -1.05
C CYS A 31 0.77 0.48 -1.29
N ILE A 32 0.20 1.64 -1.64
CA ILE A 32 -1.22 1.75 -1.96
C ILE A 32 -1.46 2.86 -3.00
N LYS A 33 -2.43 2.65 -3.89
CA LYS A 33 -2.88 3.71 -4.81
C LYS A 33 -3.56 4.85 -4.06
N PRO A 34 -3.24 6.13 -4.38
CA PRO A 34 -3.84 7.28 -3.69
C PRO A 34 -5.36 7.27 -3.67
N GLU A 35 -6.01 6.88 -4.76
CA GLU A 35 -7.47 6.86 -4.88
C GLU A 35 -8.11 5.92 -3.87
N LEU A 36 -7.49 4.76 -3.63
CA LEU A 36 -7.95 3.80 -2.63
C LEU A 36 -7.68 4.31 -1.21
N ALA A 37 -6.49 4.85 -0.96
CA ALA A 37 -6.11 5.40 0.34
C ALA A 37 -7.08 6.51 0.79
N HIS A 38 -7.39 7.48 -0.07
CA HIS A 38 -8.32 8.58 0.25
C HIS A 38 -9.73 8.12 0.59
N ARG A 39 -10.18 7.01 -0.01
CA ARG A 39 -11.50 6.41 0.25
C ARG A 39 -11.54 5.68 1.59
N LEU A 40 -10.44 5.05 2.01
CA LEU A 40 -10.40 4.20 3.20
C LEU A 40 -10.02 4.96 4.46
N GLU A 41 -9.14 5.96 4.38
CA GLU A 41 -8.56 6.60 5.56
C GLU A 41 -8.17 8.08 5.34
N ILE A 42 -7.85 8.77 6.43
CA ILE A 42 -7.19 10.08 6.42
C ILE A 42 -5.73 9.89 5.99
N VAL A 43 -5.36 10.56 4.89
CA VAL A 43 -3.99 10.58 4.38
C VAL A 43 -3.17 11.60 5.15
N ILE A 44 -1.97 11.21 5.57
CA ILE A 44 -1.07 12.03 6.38
C ILE A 44 0.24 12.22 5.59
N PRO A 45 0.79 13.46 5.52
CA PRO A 45 2.09 13.68 4.89
C PRO A 45 3.19 12.93 5.64
N LEU A 46 4.14 12.39 4.90
CA LEU A 46 5.38 11.91 5.48
C LEU A 46 6.20 13.09 6.01
N PRO A 47 6.93 12.93 7.13
CA PRO A 47 7.85 13.96 7.61
C PRO A 47 8.90 14.35 6.55
N GLU A 48 9.32 13.38 5.75
CA GLU A 48 10.24 13.53 4.63
C GLU A 48 9.79 12.62 3.47
N PRO A 49 9.92 13.03 2.20
CA PRO A 49 9.62 12.16 1.07
C PRO A 49 10.48 10.90 1.05
N MET A 50 9.91 9.79 0.63
CA MET A 50 10.62 8.51 0.46
C MET A 50 10.75 8.16 -1.01
N GLU A 51 11.96 7.81 -1.45
CA GLU A 51 12.21 7.31 -2.81
C GLU A 51 12.27 5.77 -2.82
N PHE A 52 11.60 5.16 -3.79
CA PHE A 52 11.62 3.72 -4.02
C PHE A 52 12.21 3.45 -5.41
N GLY A 53 13.11 2.47 -5.46
CA GLY A 53 13.57 1.91 -6.73
C GLY A 53 12.46 1.04 -7.33
N THR A 54 12.28 1.12 -8.64
CA THR A 54 11.40 0.20 -9.36
C THR A 54 12.23 -0.88 -10.06
N ALA A 55 11.55 -1.88 -10.65
CA ALA A 55 12.21 -2.91 -11.44
C ALA A 55 12.91 -2.36 -12.71
N LYS A 56 12.63 -1.13 -13.11
CA LYS A 56 13.39 -0.43 -14.15
C LYS A 56 14.43 0.46 -13.48
N GLU A 57 15.71 0.23 -13.79
CA GLU A 57 16.85 0.87 -13.11
C GLU A 57 16.83 2.42 -13.07
N GLU A 58 16.06 3.08 -13.94
CA GLU A 58 16.00 4.56 -14.01
C GLU A 58 14.66 5.16 -13.58
N GLU A 59 13.65 4.34 -13.28
CA GLU A 59 12.33 4.84 -12.85
C GLU A 59 12.27 4.79 -11.32
N LYS A 60 12.22 5.97 -10.69
CA LYS A 60 12.02 6.14 -9.24
C LYS A 60 10.61 6.61 -8.98
N VAL A 61 9.98 6.05 -7.94
CA VAL A 61 8.72 6.58 -7.42
C VAL A 61 8.95 7.24 -6.07
N THR A 62 8.26 8.34 -5.83
CA THR A 62 8.37 9.11 -4.58
C THR A 62 7.05 9.06 -3.83
N ALA A 63 7.05 8.50 -2.62
CA ALA A 63 5.95 8.68 -1.69
C ALA A 63 6.15 9.99 -0.92
N ARG A 64 5.07 10.74 -0.76
CA ARG A 64 5.04 11.95 0.08
C ARG A 64 4.03 11.85 1.21
N GLU A 65 3.22 10.80 1.19
CA GLU A 65 2.05 10.63 2.03
C GLU A 65 1.91 9.14 2.40
N ARG A 66 1.25 8.89 3.53
CA ARG A 66 0.94 7.56 4.02
C ARG A 66 -0.45 7.48 4.64
N VAL A 67 -0.94 6.25 4.77
CA VAL A 67 -2.12 5.90 5.59
C VAL A 67 -1.79 4.72 6.49
N SER A 68 -2.49 4.60 7.62
CA SER A 68 -2.44 3.41 8.46
C SER A 68 -3.75 2.64 8.31
N LEU A 69 -3.68 1.38 7.90
CA LEU A 69 -4.87 0.55 7.68
C LEU A 69 -4.78 -0.75 8.48
N ASN A 70 -5.94 -1.27 8.87
CA ASN A 70 -6.05 -2.66 9.30
C ASN A 70 -6.33 -3.54 8.09
N PHE A 71 -5.82 -4.76 8.12
CA PHE A 71 -6.15 -5.77 7.13
C PHE A 71 -6.29 -7.16 7.73
N TYR A 72 -7.02 -8.03 7.04
CA TYR A 72 -7.40 -9.33 7.56
C TYR A 72 -6.91 -10.45 6.65
N ILE A 73 -6.18 -11.41 7.23
CA ILE A 73 -5.68 -12.60 6.54
C ILE A 73 -6.06 -13.80 7.39
N ASP A 74 -6.84 -14.73 6.82
CA ASP A 74 -7.26 -15.97 7.48
C ASP A 74 -7.91 -15.74 8.86
N GLY A 75 -8.68 -14.65 8.99
CA GLY A 75 -9.36 -14.25 10.23
C GLY A 75 -8.51 -13.46 11.22
N TYR A 76 -7.20 -13.37 11.00
CA TYR A 76 -6.30 -12.58 11.84
C TYR A 76 -6.24 -11.13 11.37
N ARG A 77 -6.22 -10.20 12.34
CA ARG A 77 -6.10 -8.77 12.09
C ARG A 77 -4.64 -8.35 12.18
N PHE A 78 -4.19 -7.66 11.14
CA PHE A 78 -2.90 -6.99 11.05
C PHE A 78 -3.13 -5.49 10.86
N SER A 79 -2.09 -4.70 11.13
CA SER A 79 -2.08 -3.26 10.90
C SER A 79 -0.73 -2.88 10.34
N ASP A 80 -0.71 -1.99 9.37
CA ASP A 80 0.53 -1.48 8.77
C ASP A 80 0.35 -0.06 8.23
N GLU A 81 1.47 0.60 7.92
CA GLU A 81 1.53 1.86 7.20
C GLU A 81 1.73 1.61 5.71
N PHE A 82 0.88 2.23 4.89
CA PHE A 82 0.92 2.11 3.44
C PHE A 82 1.37 3.43 2.83
N MET A 83 2.41 3.36 2.00
CA MET A 83 2.97 4.49 1.28
C MET A 83 2.15 4.77 0.02
N LEU A 84 1.71 6.01 -0.16
CA LEU A 84 0.93 6.38 -1.34
C LEU A 84 1.86 6.52 -2.55
N ILE A 85 1.69 5.64 -3.53
CA ILE A 85 2.48 5.62 -4.77
C ILE A 85 1.53 5.83 -5.96
N PRO A 86 1.52 7.02 -6.60
CA PRO A 86 0.61 7.32 -7.71
C PRO A 86 0.81 6.45 -8.94
N SER A 87 2.04 6.00 -9.17
CA SER A 87 2.45 5.26 -10.37
C SER A 87 2.56 3.75 -10.12
N LEU A 88 1.75 3.19 -9.22
CA LEU A 88 1.65 1.74 -9.07
C LEU A 88 1.03 1.14 -10.33
N SER A 89 1.75 0.23 -10.99
CA SER A 89 1.21 -0.56 -12.10
C SER A 89 0.02 -1.42 -11.67
N GLU A 90 0.10 -1.99 -10.47
CA GLU A 90 -0.90 -2.89 -9.90
C GLU A 90 -1.86 -2.14 -8.97
N GLU A 91 -3.08 -2.66 -8.76
CA GLU A 91 -4.14 -1.93 -8.06
C GLU A 91 -3.84 -1.66 -6.57
N VAL A 92 -2.99 -2.49 -5.95
CA VAL A 92 -2.49 -2.34 -4.57
C VAL A 92 -1.11 -2.97 -4.42
#